data_AF-A0A953E1Y2-F1
#
_entry.id   AF-A0A953E1Y2-F1
#
_cell.length_a   1.000
_cell.length_b   1.000
_cell.length_c   1.000
_cell.angle_alpha   90.00
_cell.angle_beta   90.00
_cell.angle_gamma   90.00
#
_symmetry.space_group_name_H-M   'P 1'
#
loop_
_entity.id
_entity.type
_entity.pdbx_description
1 polymer ?
#
loop_
_entity_poly.entity_id
_entity_poly.type
_entity_poly.pdbx_seq_one_letter_code
_entity_poly.pdbx_strand_id
1 'polypeptide(L)'
;MSRERELHPGAWWAWALGIAAAASRTTNPLLLLLLASVIVFAVVVHPSARRTVLGFFARIAAVVLALRLALAVVFTSPFPGHTVVRLPSVPVPSVFAGLRIGGPVTAESLLAALDGGMQLAVLLLAAGAASALADPRSLLRCLPAALYEVGVAVSIAVALAPQFATAARRVREARRLRGEAGRGPVVWLRAALPVLHGALERSIDLAAAMDARGFGRRGPVRPWRRHVVTAALVVALLACAAATYGLLSPGFRSSVSLPLLAAGVGLAAAGMIVGRRDAVRSRYRPPRWTPRAWLVAAGGAAAVVSVVLAGHLTPGSLTPTGYPLTWPQVPTVAVAGALGAALSALSAGTPDTVPRTLRAGTP
;
A
#
# COMPACT_ATOMS: atom_id res chain seq x y z
N MET A 1 28.10 -5.86 12.82
CA MET A 1 27.83 -6.67 11.62
C MET A 1 27.12 -5.77 10.62
N SER A 2 27.84 -5.44 9.56
CA SER A 2 27.69 -4.32 8.64
C SER A 2 26.39 -4.36 7.82
N ARG A 3 25.39 -3.54 8.21
CA ARG A 3 24.26 -3.14 7.35
C ARG A 3 24.73 -2.10 6.34
N GLU A 4 25.71 -2.45 5.51
CA GLU A 4 26.21 -1.53 4.49
C GLU A 4 25.19 -1.45 3.35
N ARG A 5 24.43 -0.34 3.39
CA ARG A 5 23.56 0.20 2.33
C ARG A 5 22.25 -0.56 2.06
N GLU A 6 21.49 -0.87 3.10
CA GLU A 6 20.03 -1.05 2.91
C GLU A 6 19.46 0.22 2.27
N LEU A 7 18.81 0.11 1.10
CA LEU A 7 18.12 1.22 0.46
C LEU A 7 17.10 1.83 1.43
N HIS A 8 16.87 3.13 1.28
CA HIS A 8 15.88 3.82 2.08
C HIS A 8 14.50 3.14 1.90
N PRO A 9 13.83 2.67 2.97
CA PRO A 9 12.55 1.95 2.87
C PRO A 9 11.48 2.74 2.10
N GLY A 10 11.53 4.07 2.23
CA GLY A 10 10.65 4.99 1.49
C GLY A 10 10.79 4.91 -0.02
N ALA A 11 11.94 4.50 -0.57
CA ALA A 11 12.13 4.37 -2.01
C ALA A 11 11.29 3.21 -2.59
N TRP A 12 11.30 2.05 -1.93
CA TRP A 12 10.48 0.90 -2.34
C TRP A 12 8.98 1.17 -2.21
N TRP A 13 8.58 1.89 -1.16
CA TRP A 13 7.20 2.31 -1.01
C TRP A 13 6.77 3.34 -2.06
N ALA A 14 7.63 4.32 -2.37
CA ALA A 14 7.37 5.26 -3.46
C ALA A 14 7.29 4.55 -4.82
N TRP A 15 8.19 3.57 -5.07
CA TRP A 15 8.18 2.75 -6.27
C TRP A 15 6.89 1.95 -6.42
N ALA A 16 6.49 1.24 -5.36
CA ALA A 16 5.26 0.45 -5.35
C ALA A 16 3.99 1.30 -5.45
N LEU A 17 3.96 2.47 -4.79
CA LEU A 17 2.86 3.44 -4.94
C LEU A 17 2.78 3.99 -6.37
N GLY A 18 3.92 4.24 -7.02
CA GLY A 18 3.98 4.61 -8.42
C GLY A 18 3.39 3.53 -9.33
N ILE A 19 3.77 2.26 -9.15
CA ILE A 19 3.18 1.16 -9.92
C ILE A 19 1.68 0.99 -9.61
N ALA A 20 1.27 1.11 -8.35
CA ALA A 20 -0.14 1.03 -7.98
C ALA A 20 -0.97 2.15 -8.63
N ALA A 21 -0.47 3.38 -8.64
CA ALA A 21 -1.13 4.52 -9.28
C ALA A 21 -1.11 4.43 -10.83
N ALA A 22 -0.15 3.71 -11.41
CA ALA A 22 -0.13 3.39 -12.84
C ALA A 22 -1.23 2.35 -13.16
N ALA A 23 -1.31 1.28 -12.37
CA ALA A 23 -2.33 0.25 -12.47
C ALA A 23 -3.75 0.82 -12.26
N SER A 24 -3.94 1.76 -11.33
CA SER A 24 -5.26 2.38 -11.09
C SER A 24 -5.79 3.20 -12.28
N ARG A 25 -4.93 3.51 -13.27
CA ARG A 25 -5.30 4.30 -14.46
C ARG A 25 -5.48 3.48 -15.73
N THR A 26 -5.38 2.16 -15.65
CA THR A 26 -5.55 1.30 -16.82
C THR A 26 -6.38 0.06 -16.48
N THR A 27 -7.24 -0.31 -17.42
CA THR A 27 -7.89 -1.63 -17.45
C THR A 27 -7.36 -2.47 -18.60
N ASN A 28 -6.30 -2.02 -19.29
CA ASN A 28 -5.70 -2.75 -20.40
C ASN A 28 -5.00 -4.01 -19.86
N PRO A 29 -5.43 -5.22 -20.28
CA PRO A 29 -4.97 -6.43 -19.66
C PRO A 29 -3.48 -6.70 -19.87
N LEU A 30 -2.95 -6.34 -21.05
CA LEU A 30 -1.53 -6.54 -21.39
C LEU A 30 -0.63 -5.64 -20.55
N LEU A 31 -1.04 -4.39 -20.32
CA LEU A 31 -0.29 -3.45 -19.48
C LEU A 31 -0.33 -3.88 -18.01
N LEU A 32 -1.47 -4.37 -17.52
CA LEU A 32 -1.60 -4.90 -16.16
C LEU A 32 -0.74 -6.15 -15.94
N LEU A 33 -0.70 -7.07 -16.90
CA LEU A 33 0.21 -8.23 -16.87
C LEU A 33 1.67 -7.80 -16.87
N LEU A 34 2.04 -6.77 -17.66
CA LEU A 34 3.39 -6.21 -17.64
C LEU A 34 3.73 -5.65 -16.26
N LEU A 35 2.85 -4.83 -15.65
CA LEU A 35 3.07 -4.29 -14.31
C LEU A 35 3.18 -5.39 -13.24
N ALA A 36 2.34 -6.43 -13.31
CA ALA A 36 2.44 -7.60 -12.44
C ALA A 36 3.80 -8.30 -12.61
N SER A 37 4.27 -8.45 -13.86
CA SER A 37 5.57 -9.06 -14.17
C SER A 37 6.72 -8.22 -13.61
N VAL A 38 6.66 -6.89 -13.72
CA VAL A 38 7.64 -5.96 -13.13
C VAL A 38 7.67 -6.09 -11.60
N ILE A 39 6.51 -6.21 -10.95
CA ILE A 39 6.40 -6.44 -9.50
C ILE A 39 7.09 -7.76 -9.10
N VAL A 40 6.71 -8.87 -9.76
CA VAL A 40 7.26 -10.18 -9.45
C VAL A 40 8.77 -10.20 -9.71
N PHE A 41 9.20 -9.64 -10.83
CA PHE A 41 10.61 -9.49 -11.19
C PHE A 41 11.40 -8.73 -10.12
N ALA A 42 10.90 -7.56 -9.70
CA ALA A 42 11.56 -6.77 -8.66
C ALA A 42 11.72 -7.57 -7.35
N VAL A 43 10.70 -8.32 -6.93
CA VAL A 43 10.79 -9.15 -5.72
C VAL A 43 11.71 -10.36 -5.90
N VAL A 44 11.73 -10.98 -7.08
CA VAL A 44 12.57 -12.16 -7.37
C VAL A 44 14.05 -11.79 -7.42
N VAL A 45 14.40 -10.67 -8.05
CA VAL A 45 15.80 -10.27 -8.21
C VAL A 45 16.45 -9.84 -6.87
N HIS A 46 15.65 -9.49 -5.84
CA HIS A 46 16.16 -9.11 -4.53
C HIS A 46 16.16 -10.28 -3.54
N PRO A 47 17.33 -10.82 -3.14
CA PRO A 47 17.40 -11.98 -2.23
C PRO A 47 16.86 -11.70 -0.83
N SER A 48 16.95 -10.44 -0.38
CA SER A 48 16.43 -9.99 0.92
C SER A 48 14.91 -9.82 0.95
N ALA A 49 14.25 -9.87 -0.20
CA ALA A 49 12.81 -9.69 -0.28
C ALA A 49 12.07 -10.88 0.33
N ARG A 50 11.04 -10.60 1.13
CA ARG A 50 10.20 -11.64 1.75
C ARG A 50 9.21 -12.19 0.74
N ARG A 51 9.65 -13.14 -0.10
CA ARG A 51 8.82 -13.78 -1.14
C ARG A 51 7.52 -14.40 -0.59
N THR A 52 7.54 -14.91 0.65
CA THR A 52 6.34 -15.42 1.33
C THR A 52 5.25 -14.36 1.51
N VAL A 53 5.64 -13.10 1.76
CA VAL A 53 4.68 -11.98 1.89
C VAL A 53 4.06 -11.69 0.53
N LEU A 54 4.85 -11.61 -0.55
CA LEU A 54 4.30 -11.46 -1.89
C LEU A 54 3.36 -12.62 -2.24
N GLY A 55 3.74 -13.86 -1.93
CA GLY A 55 2.89 -15.03 -2.15
C GLY A 55 1.55 -14.99 -1.40
N PHE A 56 1.52 -14.43 -0.19
CA PHE A 56 0.26 -14.19 0.53
C PHE A 56 -0.63 -13.18 -0.20
N PHE A 57 -0.08 -12.04 -0.63
CA PHE A 57 -0.83 -11.04 -1.41
C PHE A 57 -1.27 -11.58 -2.77
N ALA A 58 -0.45 -12.40 -3.43
CA ALA A 58 -0.79 -13.06 -4.69
C ALA A 58 -1.98 -14.03 -4.53
N ARG A 59 -2.04 -14.79 -3.43
CA ARG A 59 -3.21 -15.63 -3.12
C ARG A 59 -4.46 -14.81 -2.89
N ILE A 60 -4.37 -13.71 -2.14
CA ILE A 60 -5.51 -12.79 -1.95
C ILE A 60 -5.95 -12.20 -3.29
N ALA A 61 -5.01 -11.75 -4.12
CA ALA A 61 -5.27 -11.22 -5.44
C ALA A 61 -5.99 -12.25 -6.34
N ALA A 62 -5.54 -13.51 -6.33
CA ALA A 62 -6.20 -14.60 -7.05
C ALA A 62 -7.61 -14.88 -6.53
N VAL A 63 -7.83 -14.87 -5.22
CA VAL A 63 -9.16 -15.03 -4.61
C VAL A 63 -10.08 -13.87 -4.98
N VAL A 64 -9.60 -12.62 -4.94
CA VAL A 64 -10.37 -11.43 -5.32
C VAL A 64 -10.73 -11.48 -6.81
N LEU A 65 -9.80 -11.89 -7.68
CA LEU A 65 -10.06 -12.07 -9.10
C LEU A 65 -11.11 -13.16 -9.35
N ALA A 66 -10.95 -14.32 -8.71
CA ALA A 66 -11.90 -15.42 -8.82
C ALA A 66 -13.29 -15.02 -8.32
N LEU A 67 -13.36 -14.32 -7.19
CA LEU A 67 -14.62 -13.79 -6.66
C LEU A 67 -15.24 -12.80 -7.63
N ARG A 68 -14.46 -11.90 -8.25
CA ARG A 68 -14.98 -10.93 -9.21
C ARG A 68 -15.54 -11.60 -10.46
N LEU A 69 -14.88 -12.63 -10.97
CA LEU A 69 -15.37 -13.44 -12.09
C LEU A 69 -16.63 -14.21 -11.70
N ALA A 70 -16.65 -14.84 -10.51
CA ALA A 70 -17.83 -15.53 -10.00
C ALA A 70 -19.03 -14.57 -9.86
N LEU A 71 -18.81 -13.37 -9.33
CA LEU A 71 -19.83 -12.34 -9.22
C LEU A 71 -20.30 -11.89 -10.62
N ALA A 72 -19.44 -11.79 -11.62
CA ALA A 72 -19.84 -11.46 -12.98
C ALA A 72 -20.68 -12.56 -13.66
N VAL A 73 -20.42 -13.83 -13.33
CA VAL A 73 -21.23 -14.97 -13.79
C VAL A 73 -22.60 -15.02 -13.10
N VAL A 74 -22.64 -14.72 -11.80
CA VAL A 74 -23.88 -14.76 -10.99
C VAL A 74 -24.76 -13.53 -11.25
N PHE A 75 -24.14 -12.34 -11.30
CA PHE A 75 -24.79 -11.05 -11.50
C PHE A 75 -24.56 -10.57 -12.92
N THR A 76 -25.41 -11.05 -13.83
CA THR A 76 -25.33 -10.71 -15.24
C THR A 76 -25.93 -9.33 -15.49
N SER A 77 -25.16 -8.47 -16.15
CA SER A 77 -25.64 -7.19 -16.69
C SER A 77 -26.00 -7.37 -18.17
N PRO A 78 -27.06 -6.71 -18.68
CA PRO A 78 -27.37 -6.70 -20.11
C PRO A 78 -26.28 -5.96 -20.89
N PHE A 79 -25.17 -6.65 -21.15
CA PHE A 79 -24.13 -6.20 -22.06
C PHE A 79 -24.48 -6.71 -23.47
N PRO A 80 -24.46 -5.85 -24.51
CA PRO A 80 -24.53 -6.31 -25.88
C PRO A 80 -23.29 -7.14 -26.21
N GLY A 81 -23.46 -8.27 -26.91
CA GLY A 81 -22.33 -9.14 -27.23
C GLY A 81 -22.63 -10.61 -27.43
N HIS A 82 -21.56 -11.41 -27.43
CA HIS A 82 -21.59 -12.85 -27.67
C HIS A 82 -21.91 -13.62 -26.39
N THR A 83 -23.07 -14.29 -26.36
CA THR A 83 -23.48 -15.11 -25.22
C THR A 83 -22.73 -16.43 -25.18
N VAL A 84 -21.95 -16.67 -24.12
CA VAL A 84 -21.17 -17.91 -23.92
C VAL A 84 -22.02 -18.96 -23.19
N VAL A 85 -22.70 -18.56 -22.11
CA VAL A 85 -23.53 -19.45 -21.28
C VAL A 85 -24.83 -18.76 -20.91
N ARG A 86 -25.95 -19.49 -20.92
CA ARG A 86 -27.24 -18.98 -20.46
C ARG A 86 -27.63 -19.66 -19.15
N LEU A 87 -27.59 -18.90 -18.05
CA LEU A 87 -28.07 -19.38 -16.75
C LEU A 87 -29.58 -19.11 -16.61
N PRO A 88 -30.32 -19.98 -15.89
CA PRO A 88 -31.71 -19.74 -15.56
C PRO A 88 -31.83 -18.44 -14.75
N SER A 89 -32.62 -17.50 -15.26
CA SER A 89 -32.79 -16.20 -14.60
C SER A 89 -33.85 -16.30 -13.51
N VAL A 90 -33.51 -15.85 -12.31
CA VAL A 90 -34.48 -15.69 -11.22
C VAL A 90 -34.99 -14.24 -11.25
N PRO A 91 -36.31 -14.01 -11.32
CA PRO A 91 -36.85 -12.65 -11.27
C PRO A 91 -36.57 -12.06 -9.89
N VAL A 92 -35.82 -10.95 -9.87
CA VAL A 92 -35.59 -10.18 -8.64
C VAL A 92 -36.76 -9.22 -8.39
N PRO A 93 -37.05 -8.88 -7.12
CA PRO A 93 -38.04 -7.85 -6.78
C PRO A 93 -37.74 -6.52 -7.47
N SER A 94 -38.77 -5.75 -7.82
CA SER A 94 -38.67 -4.46 -8.55
C SER A 94 -37.78 -3.41 -7.88
N VAL A 95 -37.45 -3.57 -6.59
CA VAL A 95 -36.48 -2.74 -5.85
C VAL A 95 -35.06 -2.91 -6.42
N PHE A 96 -34.75 -4.05 -7.04
CA PHE A 96 -33.48 -4.38 -7.69
C PHE A 96 -33.60 -4.36 -9.22
N ALA A 97 -34.39 -3.45 -9.80
CA ALA A 97 -34.68 -3.36 -11.24
C ALA A 97 -33.47 -3.23 -12.19
N GLY A 98 -32.23 -3.19 -11.68
CA GLY A 98 -30.99 -3.23 -12.46
C GLY A 98 -30.09 -4.46 -12.24
N LEU A 99 -30.43 -5.36 -11.30
CA LEU A 99 -29.62 -6.55 -10.99
C LEU A 99 -30.36 -7.81 -11.45
N ARG A 100 -29.85 -8.53 -12.45
CA ARG A 100 -30.39 -9.86 -12.80
C ARG A 100 -29.51 -10.93 -12.17
N ILE A 101 -30.13 -11.80 -11.36
CA ILE A 101 -29.46 -13.01 -10.86
C ILE A 101 -29.64 -14.07 -11.95
N GLY A 102 -28.52 -14.48 -12.57
CA GLY A 102 -28.53 -15.32 -13.77
C GLY A 102 -28.91 -14.56 -15.05
N GLY A 103 -29.01 -15.28 -16.17
CA GLY A 103 -29.18 -14.70 -17.51
C GLY A 103 -28.05 -15.06 -18.48
N PRO A 104 -27.99 -14.43 -19.67
CA PRO A 104 -26.95 -14.69 -20.65
C PRO A 104 -25.62 -14.06 -20.22
N VAL A 105 -24.64 -14.90 -19.90
CA VAL A 105 -23.26 -14.50 -19.62
C VAL A 105 -22.57 -14.24 -20.95
N THR A 106 -22.22 -12.99 -21.21
CA THR A 106 -21.53 -12.57 -22.43
C THR A 106 -20.02 -12.60 -22.27
N ALA A 107 -19.28 -12.87 -23.35
CA ALA A 107 -17.83 -12.84 -23.36
C ALA A 107 -17.29 -11.46 -22.93
N GLU A 108 -17.98 -10.40 -23.33
CA GLU A 108 -17.70 -9.00 -23.03
C GLU A 108 -17.83 -8.70 -21.54
N SER A 109 -18.87 -9.24 -20.88
CA SER A 109 -19.06 -9.07 -19.44
C SER A 109 -17.97 -9.79 -18.63
N LEU A 110 -17.56 -10.98 -19.07
CA LEU A 110 -16.46 -11.72 -18.47
C LEU A 110 -15.12 -11.02 -18.65
N LEU A 111 -14.84 -10.47 -19.84
CA LEU A 111 -13.63 -9.70 -20.10
C LEU A 111 -13.59 -8.41 -19.27
N ALA A 112 -14.68 -7.65 -19.19
CA ALA A 112 -14.75 -6.47 -18.33
C ALA A 112 -14.55 -6.80 -16.83
N ALA A 113 -15.07 -7.96 -16.39
CA ALA A 113 -14.86 -8.49 -15.06
C ALA A 113 -13.41 -8.96 -14.84
N LEU A 114 -12.78 -9.55 -15.85
CA LEU A 114 -11.37 -9.94 -15.83
C LEU A 114 -10.47 -8.70 -15.72
N ASP A 115 -10.67 -7.71 -16.58
CA ASP A 115 -9.83 -6.52 -16.71
C ASP A 115 -9.75 -5.72 -15.41
N GLY A 116 -10.89 -5.32 -14.84
CA GLY A 116 -10.88 -4.62 -13.56
C GLY A 116 -10.54 -5.54 -12.37
N GLY A 117 -10.64 -6.86 -12.52
CA GLY A 117 -10.25 -7.81 -11.49
C GLY A 117 -8.74 -7.93 -11.43
N MET A 118 -8.12 -7.95 -12.61
CA MET A 118 -6.68 -7.90 -12.76
C MET A 118 -6.12 -6.56 -12.30
N GLN A 119 -6.86 -5.46 -12.49
CA GLN A 119 -6.51 -4.17 -11.94
C GLN A 119 -6.40 -4.22 -10.41
N LEU A 120 -7.42 -4.76 -9.72
CA LEU A 120 -7.39 -4.97 -8.26
C LEU A 120 -6.28 -5.94 -7.84
N ALA A 121 -6.06 -7.00 -8.61
CA ALA A 121 -5.00 -7.97 -8.36
C ALA A 121 -3.62 -7.32 -8.41
N VAL A 122 -3.34 -6.46 -9.40
CA VAL A 122 -2.08 -5.73 -9.53
C VAL A 122 -1.89 -4.73 -8.39
N LEU A 123 -2.95 -4.04 -7.96
CA LEU A 123 -2.91 -3.15 -6.78
C LEU A 123 -2.53 -3.93 -5.51
N LEU A 124 -3.10 -5.12 -5.32
CA LEU A 124 -2.76 -6.01 -4.20
C LEU A 124 -1.32 -6.52 -4.30
N LEU A 125 -0.86 -6.89 -5.50
CA LEU A 125 0.53 -7.28 -5.73
C LEU A 125 1.50 -6.13 -5.45
N ALA A 126 1.18 -4.90 -5.82
CA ALA A 126 2.00 -3.73 -5.52
C ALA A 126 2.14 -3.50 -4.01
N ALA A 127 1.05 -3.61 -3.25
CA ALA A 127 1.08 -3.57 -1.79
C ALA A 127 1.91 -4.72 -1.17
N GLY A 128 1.80 -5.91 -1.76
CA GLY A 128 2.62 -7.07 -1.41
C GLY A 128 4.10 -6.85 -1.69
N ALA A 129 4.44 -6.23 -2.82
CA ALA A 129 5.80 -5.89 -3.22
C ALA A 129 6.42 -4.88 -2.25
N ALA A 130 5.70 -3.81 -1.91
CA ALA A 130 6.12 -2.83 -0.92
C ALA A 130 6.49 -3.50 0.41
N SER A 131 5.62 -4.39 0.88
CA SER A 131 5.79 -5.13 2.14
C SER A 131 6.85 -6.24 2.06
N ALA A 132 7.11 -6.78 0.88
CA ALA A 132 8.13 -7.79 0.64
C ALA A 132 9.54 -7.18 0.56
N LEU A 133 9.68 -6.03 -0.12
CA LEU A 133 10.94 -5.33 -0.37
C LEU A 133 11.36 -4.41 0.78
N ALA A 134 10.40 -3.82 1.50
CA ALA A 134 10.66 -2.96 2.65
C ALA A 134 9.76 -3.30 3.84
N ASP A 135 10.37 -3.44 5.03
CA ASP A 135 9.61 -3.61 6.27
C ASP A 135 8.81 -2.34 6.62
N PRO A 136 7.47 -2.40 6.76
CA PRO A 136 6.66 -1.28 7.21
C PRO A 136 7.16 -0.64 8.51
N ARG A 137 7.75 -1.45 9.41
CA ARG A 137 8.34 -0.94 10.67
C ARG A 137 9.52 -0.02 10.43
N SER A 138 10.25 -0.21 9.33
CA SER A 138 11.37 0.63 8.95
C SER A 138 10.93 2.01 8.46
N LEU A 139 9.75 2.13 7.84
CA LEU A 139 9.17 3.43 7.50
C LEU A 139 8.85 4.26 8.74
N LEU A 140 8.31 3.64 9.79
CA LEU A 140 7.99 4.33 11.05
C LEU A 140 9.24 4.96 11.68
N ARG A 141 10.40 4.32 11.52
CA ARG A 141 11.70 4.86 11.98
C ARG A 141 12.20 6.04 11.15
N CYS A 142 11.67 6.24 9.95
CA CYS A 142 12.00 7.34 9.05
C CYS A 142 11.00 8.51 9.13
N LEU A 143 9.99 8.44 10.01
CA LEU A 143 9.00 9.52 10.14
C LEU A 143 9.67 10.85 10.51
N PRO A 144 9.23 11.96 9.88
CA PRO A 144 9.73 13.30 10.19
C PRO A 144 9.41 13.67 11.64
N ALA A 145 10.19 14.59 12.21
CA ALA A 145 10.02 15.02 13.59
C ALA A 145 8.63 15.63 13.89
N ALA A 146 8.02 16.27 12.89
CA ALA A 146 6.65 16.80 13.02
C ALA A 146 5.61 15.70 13.33
N LEU A 147 5.88 14.45 12.96
CA LEU A 147 5.05 13.29 13.22
C LEU A 147 5.58 12.45 14.40
N TYR A 148 6.45 13.00 15.25
CA TYR A 148 7.10 12.24 16.32
C TYR A 148 6.11 11.57 17.26
N GLU A 149 5.09 12.28 17.74
CA GLU A 149 4.12 11.71 18.68
C GLU A 149 3.32 10.57 18.06
N VAL A 150 2.87 10.76 16.81
CA VAL A 150 2.19 9.71 16.04
C VAL A 150 3.14 8.53 15.80
N GLY A 151 4.39 8.80 15.42
CA GLY A 151 5.40 7.79 15.16
C GLY A 151 5.73 6.95 16.39
N VAL A 152 5.87 7.58 17.56
CA VAL A 152 6.07 6.89 18.85
C VAL A 152 4.85 6.03 19.17
N ALA A 153 3.65 6.60 19.14
CA ALA A 153 2.42 5.85 19.42
C ALA A 153 2.25 4.62 18.51
N VAL A 154 2.45 4.79 17.20
CA VAL A 154 2.36 3.69 16.23
C VAL A 154 3.50 2.68 16.45
N SER A 155 4.72 3.13 16.73
CA SER A 155 5.85 2.23 17.00
C SER A 155 5.63 1.36 18.24
N ILE A 156 5.07 1.95 19.30
CA ILE A 156 4.66 1.26 20.53
C ILE A 156 3.56 0.25 20.19
N ALA A 157 2.50 0.68 19.51
CA ALA A 157 1.40 -0.20 19.13
C ALA A 157 1.89 -1.43 18.32
N VAL A 158 2.77 -1.21 17.34
CA VAL A 158 3.36 -2.28 16.52
C VAL A 158 4.26 -3.21 17.33
N ALA A 159 4.99 -2.69 18.33
CA ALA A 159 5.83 -3.49 19.23
C ALA A 159 5.00 -4.34 20.21
N LEU A 160 3.88 -3.82 20.70
CA LEU A 160 2.98 -4.52 21.64
C LEU A 160 1.98 -5.46 20.96
N ALA A 161 1.66 -5.27 19.67
CA ALA A 161 0.75 -6.13 18.92
C ALA A 161 0.99 -7.65 19.09
N PRO A 162 2.22 -8.19 18.94
CA PRO A 162 2.46 -9.63 19.17
C PRO A 162 2.23 -10.05 20.63
N GLN A 163 2.46 -9.16 21.59
CA GLN A 163 2.22 -9.42 23.01
C GLN A 163 0.72 -9.48 23.33
N PHE A 164 -0.11 -8.70 22.64
CA PHE A 164 -1.56 -8.79 22.76
C PHE A 164 -2.11 -10.05 22.10
N ALA A 165 -1.54 -10.45 20.95
CA ALA A 165 -1.93 -11.69 20.28
C ALA A 165 -1.65 -12.93 21.16
N THR A 166 -0.50 -12.97 21.83
CA THR A 166 -0.14 -14.05 22.76
C THR A 166 -1.01 -14.02 24.02
N ALA A 167 -1.26 -12.85 24.61
CA ALA A 167 -2.19 -12.71 25.74
C ALA A 167 -3.61 -13.19 25.37
N ALA A 168 -4.12 -12.80 24.21
CA ALA A 168 -5.43 -13.23 23.74
C ALA A 168 -5.51 -14.75 23.50
N ARG A 169 -4.44 -15.37 22.99
CA ARG A 169 -4.35 -16.84 22.87
C ARG A 169 -4.39 -17.53 24.22
N ARG A 170 -3.63 -17.06 25.20
CA ARG A 170 -3.64 -17.59 26.58
C ARG A 170 -5.02 -17.49 27.23
N VAL A 171 -5.70 -16.34 27.09
CA VAL A 171 -7.08 -16.16 27.60
C VAL A 171 -8.05 -17.13 26.93
N ARG A 172 -7.94 -17.32 25.60
CA ARG A 172 -8.76 -18.29 24.87
C ARG A 172 -8.51 -19.73 25.33
N GLU A 173 -7.28 -20.11 25.58
CA GLU A 173 -6.92 -21.45 26.08
C GLU A 173 -7.44 -21.69 27.50
N ALA A 174 -7.24 -20.74 28.42
CA ALA A 174 -7.75 -20.83 29.79
C ALA A 174 -9.29 -20.98 29.83
N ARG A 175 -10.00 -20.30 28.93
CA ARG A 175 -11.46 -20.43 28.79
C ARG A 175 -11.91 -21.78 28.26
N ARG A 176 -11.17 -22.31 27.27
CA ARG A 176 -11.43 -23.67 26.77
C ARG A 176 -11.29 -24.70 27.87
N LEU A 177 -10.29 -24.57 28.75
CA LEU A 177 -10.11 -25.45 29.91
C LEU A 177 -11.23 -25.32 30.95
N ARG A 178 -11.90 -24.16 31.03
CA ARG A 178 -13.06 -23.92 31.92
C ARG A 178 -14.41 -24.35 31.31
N GLY A 179 -14.41 -24.97 30.13
CA GLY A 179 -15.64 -25.34 29.43
C GLY A 179 -16.40 -24.17 28.79
N GLU A 180 -15.83 -22.96 28.76
CA GLU A 180 -16.44 -21.76 28.18
C GLU A 180 -16.28 -21.69 26.65
N ALA A 181 -16.40 -22.82 25.95
CA ALA A 181 -16.23 -22.93 24.50
C ALA A 181 -17.50 -22.48 23.74
N GLY A 182 -17.95 -21.25 23.97
CA GLY A 182 -19.11 -20.66 23.29
C GLY A 182 -18.73 -19.80 22.07
N ARG A 183 -19.66 -19.68 21.11
CA ARG A 183 -19.60 -18.67 20.03
C ARG A 183 -20.66 -17.61 20.30
N GLY A 184 -20.26 -16.34 20.33
CA GLY A 184 -21.20 -15.23 20.51
C GLY A 184 -20.53 -13.93 20.94
N PRO A 185 -21.21 -12.78 20.75
CA PRO A 185 -20.66 -11.46 21.07
C PRO A 185 -20.39 -11.30 22.57
N VAL A 186 -21.24 -11.86 23.43
CA VAL A 186 -21.04 -11.85 24.89
C VAL A 186 -19.79 -12.66 25.28
N VAL A 187 -19.56 -13.81 24.66
CA VAL A 187 -18.37 -14.65 24.91
C VAL A 187 -17.11 -13.93 24.43
N TRP A 188 -17.19 -13.25 23.29
CA TRP A 188 -16.09 -12.43 22.76
C TRP A 188 -15.77 -11.25 23.67
N LEU A 189 -16.78 -10.49 24.12
CA LEU A 189 -16.59 -9.36 25.04
C LEU A 189 -15.97 -9.81 26.35
N ARG A 190 -16.48 -10.91 26.93
CA ARG A 190 -15.91 -11.53 28.11
C ARG A 190 -14.44 -11.92 27.88
N ALA A 191 -14.05 -12.38 26.69
CA ALA A 191 -12.67 -12.76 26.37
C ALA A 191 -11.77 -11.54 26.11
N ALA A 192 -12.34 -10.44 25.64
CA ALA A 192 -11.63 -9.18 25.42
C ALA A 192 -11.32 -8.46 26.74
N LEU A 193 -12.23 -8.50 27.72
CA LEU A 193 -12.08 -7.80 29.01
C LEU A 193 -10.73 -8.10 29.73
N PRO A 194 -10.30 -9.37 29.93
CA PRO A 194 -9.00 -9.65 30.55
C PRO A 194 -7.81 -9.15 29.72
N VAL A 195 -7.92 -9.17 28.39
CA VAL A 195 -6.87 -8.67 27.51
C VAL A 195 -6.77 -7.15 27.60
N LEU A 196 -7.90 -6.46 27.68
CA LEU A 196 -7.96 -5.01 27.87
C LEU A 196 -7.41 -4.61 29.25
N HIS A 197 -7.77 -5.33 30.31
CA HIS A 197 -7.22 -5.09 31.64
C HIS A 197 -5.69 -5.23 31.64
N GLY A 198 -5.18 -6.35 31.14
CA GLY A 198 -3.73 -6.54 31.01
C GLY A 198 -3.06 -5.60 30.00
N ALA A 199 -3.81 -4.97 29.09
CA ALA A 199 -3.29 -3.91 28.23
C ALA A 199 -3.20 -2.57 28.96
N LEU A 200 -4.17 -2.26 29.83
CA LEU A 200 -4.15 -1.07 30.68
C LEU A 200 -2.99 -1.11 31.67
N GLU A 201 -2.79 -2.23 32.37
CA GLU A 201 -1.65 -2.42 33.28
C GLU A 201 -0.32 -2.19 32.56
N ARG A 202 -0.10 -2.86 31.42
CA ARG A 202 1.10 -2.66 30.58
C ARG A 202 1.26 -1.23 30.08
N SER A 203 0.16 -0.52 29.80
CA SER A 203 0.23 0.87 29.36
C SER A 203 0.70 1.80 30.49
N ILE A 204 0.30 1.51 31.73
CA ILE A 204 0.73 2.23 32.94
C ILE A 204 2.22 1.96 33.20
N ASP A 205 2.64 0.69 33.16
CA ASP A 205 4.04 0.31 33.35
C ASP A 205 4.95 0.94 32.29
N LEU A 206 4.52 0.90 31.02
CA LEU A 206 5.26 1.51 29.93
C LEU A 206 5.33 3.03 30.09
N ALA A 207 4.24 3.69 30.50
CA ALA A 207 4.22 5.13 30.74
C ALA A 207 5.21 5.51 31.85
N ALA A 208 5.21 4.79 32.98
CA ALA A 208 6.14 5.00 34.08
C ALA A 208 7.61 4.79 33.65
N ALA A 209 7.88 3.72 32.89
CA ALA A 209 9.22 3.46 32.36
C ALA A 209 9.68 4.51 31.32
N MET A 210 8.74 5.06 30.54
CA MET A 210 9.01 6.14 29.59
C MET A 210 9.35 7.44 30.33
N ASP A 211 8.57 7.80 31.35
CA ASP A 211 8.81 9.00 32.17
C ASP A 211 10.16 8.94 32.89
N ALA A 212 10.49 7.80 33.50
CA ALA A 212 11.79 7.57 34.14
C ALA A 212 13.00 7.70 33.18
N ARG A 213 12.81 7.37 31.89
CA ARG A 213 13.84 7.54 30.84
C ARG A 213 13.86 8.96 30.24
N GLY A 214 13.03 9.87 30.74
CA GLY A 214 12.92 11.25 30.27
C GLY A 214 12.19 11.40 28.93
N PHE A 215 11.36 10.44 28.53
CA PHE A 215 10.49 10.62 27.36
C PHE A 215 9.50 11.76 27.62
N GLY A 216 9.28 12.60 26.61
CA GLY A 216 8.39 13.75 26.74
C GLY A 216 9.08 15.03 27.21
N ARG A 217 10.39 15.00 27.53
CA ARG A 217 11.19 16.20 27.77
C ARG A 217 11.37 16.98 26.47
N ARG A 218 10.66 18.11 26.37
CA ARG A 218 10.62 18.97 25.17
C ARG A 218 11.72 20.02 25.22
N GLY A 219 12.24 20.42 24.06
CA GLY A 219 13.02 21.65 23.97
C GLY A 219 12.13 22.88 24.24
N PRO A 220 12.71 24.09 24.39
CA PRO A 220 11.97 25.32 24.61
C PRO A 220 11.23 25.73 23.34
N VAL A 221 10.08 25.11 23.06
CA VAL A 221 9.26 25.36 21.87
C VAL A 221 7.90 25.87 22.31
N ARG A 222 7.45 27.00 21.73
CA ARG A 222 6.15 27.58 22.05
C ARG A 222 5.00 26.66 21.58
N PRO A 223 3.96 26.42 22.39
CA PRO A 223 2.88 25.48 22.07
C PRO A 223 2.11 25.84 20.80
N TRP A 224 1.94 27.13 20.49
CA TRP A 224 1.22 27.57 19.28
C TRP A 224 1.90 27.13 17.97
N ARG A 225 3.24 27.09 17.93
CA ARG A 225 3.98 26.67 16.72
C ARG A 225 3.63 25.25 16.31
N ARG A 226 3.41 24.39 17.30
CA ARG A 226 3.01 23.00 17.08
C ARG A 226 1.61 22.90 16.47
N HIS A 227 0.65 23.66 16.99
CA HIS A 227 -0.70 23.67 16.42
C HIS A 227 -0.68 24.17 14.97
N VAL A 228 0.13 25.19 14.68
CA VAL A 228 0.32 25.69 13.30
C VAL A 228 0.96 24.63 12.40
N VAL A 229 2.03 23.95 12.84
CA VAL A 229 2.65 22.87 12.04
C VAL A 229 1.67 21.71 11.83
N THR A 230 0.91 21.32 12.86
CA THR A 230 -0.07 20.24 12.76
C THR A 230 -1.20 20.62 11.79
N ALA A 231 -1.75 21.84 11.93
CA ALA A 231 -2.76 22.38 11.03
C ALA A 231 -2.23 22.47 9.59
N ALA A 232 -0.99 22.95 9.40
CA ALA A 232 -0.36 23.02 8.09
C ALA A 232 -0.20 21.63 7.44
N LEU A 233 0.17 20.60 8.22
CA LEU A 233 0.24 19.22 7.72
C LEU A 233 -1.14 18.65 7.36
N VAL A 234 -2.17 18.96 8.16
CA VAL A 234 -3.56 18.56 7.85
C VAL A 234 -4.06 19.25 6.59
N VAL A 235 -3.85 20.56 6.46
CA VAL A 235 -4.20 21.32 5.26
C VAL A 235 -3.43 20.80 4.05
N ALA A 236 -2.14 20.51 4.18
CA ALA A 236 -1.33 19.93 3.12
C ALA A 236 -1.86 18.56 2.67
N LEU A 237 -2.26 17.70 3.62
CA LEU A 237 -2.87 16.40 3.33
C LEU A 237 -4.19 16.57 2.58
N LEU A 238 -5.07 17.45 3.05
CA LEU A 238 -6.36 17.74 2.40
C LEU A 238 -6.16 18.32 0.99
N ALA A 239 -5.20 19.22 0.81
CA ALA A 239 -4.85 19.78 -0.50
C ALA A 239 -4.32 18.69 -1.44
N CYS A 240 -3.44 17.79 -0.98
CA CYS A 240 -2.95 16.67 -1.77
C CYS A 240 -4.08 15.69 -2.15
N ALA A 241 -5.00 15.40 -1.23
CA ALA A 241 -6.15 14.54 -1.47
C ALA A 241 -7.10 15.16 -2.51
N ALA A 242 -7.45 16.44 -2.34
CA ALA A 242 -8.30 17.18 -3.28
C ALA A 242 -7.66 17.31 -4.65
N ALA A 243 -6.35 17.60 -4.72
CA ALA A 243 -5.61 17.65 -5.96
C ALA A 243 -5.57 16.30 -6.66
N THR A 244 -5.29 15.22 -5.93
CA THR A 244 -5.30 13.85 -6.47
C THR A 244 -6.68 13.50 -7.03
N TYR A 245 -7.75 13.77 -6.28
CA TYR A 245 -9.12 13.59 -6.77
C TYR A 245 -9.39 14.41 -8.05
N GLY A 246 -8.95 15.67 -8.09
CA GLY A 246 -9.06 16.52 -9.28
C GLY A 246 -8.30 15.97 -10.49
N LEU A 247 -7.11 15.38 -10.30
CA LEU A 247 -6.35 14.71 -11.36
C LEU A 247 -6.96 13.37 -11.81
N LEU A 248 -7.89 12.81 -11.04
CA LEU A 248 -8.57 11.54 -11.35
C LEU A 248 -10.00 11.75 -11.88
N SER A 249 -10.62 12.89 -11.60
CA SER A 249 -11.98 13.20 -11.99
C SER A 249 -12.02 13.87 -13.37
N PRO A 250 -12.81 13.36 -14.34
CA PRO A 250 -12.95 13.96 -15.67
C PRO A 250 -13.47 15.41 -15.66
N GLY A 251 -14.09 15.85 -14.56
CA GLY A 251 -14.67 17.20 -14.44
C GLY A 251 -13.72 18.29 -13.96
N PHE A 252 -12.53 17.95 -13.44
CA PHE A 252 -11.60 18.93 -12.90
C PHE A 252 -10.52 19.33 -13.92
N ARG A 253 -10.30 20.64 -14.08
CA ARG A 253 -9.22 21.14 -14.95
C ARG A 253 -7.86 20.78 -14.36
N SER A 254 -7.03 20.09 -15.14
CA SER A 254 -5.66 19.71 -14.76
C SER A 254 -4.84 20.92 -14.31
N SER A 255 -5.05 22.08 -14.93
CA SER A 255 -4.41 23.37 -14.61
C SER A 255 -4.66 23.87 -13.19
N VAL A 256 -5.74 23.47 -12.51
CA VAL A 256 -6.02 23.83 -11.10
C VAL A 256 -5.46 22.77 -10.16
N SER A 257 -5.58 21.50 -10.56
CA SER A 257 -5.21 20.36 -9.73
C SER A 257 -3.69 20.20 -9.56
N LEU A 258 -2.89 20.49 -10.59
CA LEU A 258 -1.42 20.46 -10.54
C LEU A 258 -0.81 21.50 -9.58
N PRO A 259 -1.16 22.80 -9.66
CA PRO A 259 -0.64 23.78 -8.70
C PRO A 259 -1.16 23.52 -7.28
N LEU A 260 -2.38 23.01 -7.13
CA LEU A 260 -2.89 22.61 -5.81
C LEU A 260 -2.07 21.46 -5.21
N LEU A 261 -1.69 20.47 -6.03
CA LEU A 261 -0.79 19.38 -5.61
C LEU A 261 0.58 19.93 -5.20
N ALA A 262 1.16 20.80 -6.02
CA ALA A 262 2.46 21.41 -5.74
C ALA A 262 2.43 22.25 -4.46
N ALA A 263 1.37 23.04 -4.25
CA ALA A 263 1.16 23.81 -3.03
C ALA A 263 0.99 22.91 -1.80
N GLY A 264 0.21 21.83 -1.91
CA GLY A 264 0.03 20.84 -0.86
C GLY A 264 1.35 20.16 -0.46
N VAL A 265 2.12 19.69 -1.45
CA VAL A 265 3.44 19.07 -1.24
C VAL A 265 4.43 20.07 -0.64
N GLY A 266 4.45 21.32 -1.14
CA GLY A 266 5.28 22.40 -0.61
C GLY A 266 4.95 22.73 0.84
N LEU A 267 3.66 22.82 1.18
CA LEU A 267 3.20 23.06 2.55
C LEU A 267 3.56 21.89 3.47
N ALA A 268 3.42 20.64 3.01
CA ALA A 268 3.86 19.46 3.75
C ALA A 268 5.37 19.50 4.03
N ALA A 269 6.18 19.78 3.00
CA ALA A 269 7.63 19.88 3.13
C ALA A 269 8.04 20.99 4.10
N ALA A 270 7.44 22.17 3.98
CA ALA A 270 7.67 23.30 4.88
C ALA A 270 7.30 22.94 6.33
N GLY A 271 6.12 22.36 6.55
CA GLY A 271 5.69 21.89 7.87
C GLY A 271 6.65 20.86 8.48
N MET A 272 7.14 19.92 7.69
CA MET A 272 8.13 18.93 8.13
C MET A 272 9.50 19.55 8.45
N ILE A 273 9.98 20.51 7.67
CA ILE A 273 11.25 21.21 7.90
C ILE A 273 11.18 22.06 9.17
N VAL A 274 10.09 22.81 9.36
CA VAL A 274 9.87 23.65 10.53
C VAL A 274 9.76 22.78 11.79
N GLY A 275 8.97 21.70 11.74
CA GLY A 275 8.84 20.75 12.86
C GLY A 275 10.11 19.96 13.18
N ARG A 276 11.15 20.01 12.32
CA ARG A 276 12.46 19.37 12.58
C ARG A 276 13.25 20.07 13.69
N ARG A 277 13.04 21.37 13.89
CA ARG A 277 13.80 22.18 14.85
C ARG A 277 13.40 21.94 16.31
N ASP A 278 12.28 21.25 16.52
CA ASP A 278 11.62 21.15 17.82
C ASP A 278 11.97 19.85 18.61
N ALA A 279 12.77 18.95 18.03
CA ALA A 279 12.99 17.62 18.59
C ALA A 279 14.37 17.47 19.27
N VAL A 280 14.37 17.39 20.60
CA VAL A 280 15.50 16.86 21.38
C VAL A 280 15.52 15.34 21.17
N ARG A 281 16.50 14.81 20.43
CA ARG A 281 16.57 13.38 20.05
C ARG A 281 17.77 12.68 20.67
N SER A 282 17.54 11.46 21.17
CA SER A 282 18.58 10.42 21.20
C SER A 282 18.91 10.01 19.76
N ARG A 283 20.20 9.89 19.43
CA ARG A 283 20.68 9.74 18.05
C ARG A 283 20.37 8.37 17.45
N TYR A 284 19.17 8.19 16.88
CA TYR A 284 18.96 7.18 15.84
C TYR A 284 19.56 7.70 14.52
N ARG A 285 20.45 6.95 13.88
CA ARG A 285 20.97 7.28 12.54
C ARG A 285 20.04 6.66 11.49
N PRO A 286 19.11 7.43 10.88
CA PRO A 286 18.26 6.90 9.82
C PRO A 286 19.12 6.52 8.60
N PRO A 287 18.69 5.53 7.79
CA PRO A 287 19.30 5.26 6.51
C PRO A 287 19.25 6.53 5.65
N ARG A 288 20.36 6.84 4.96
CA ARG A 288 20.45 8.02 4.09
C ARG A 288 19.82 7.73 2.73
N TRP A 289 19.22 8.74 2.10
CA TRP A 289 18.83 8.64 0.70
C TRP A 289 20.09 8.57 -0.16
N THR A 290 20.36 7.38 -0.72
CA THR A 290 21.43 7.16 -1.69
C THR A 290 20.93 7.52 -3.09
N PRO A 291 21.83 7.78 -4.06
CA PRO A 291 21.42 7.99 -5.46
C PRO A 291 20.61 6.81 -6.01
N ARG A 292 20.93 5.57 -5.61
CA ARG A 292 20.14 4.36 -5.93
C ARG A 292 18.71 4.43 -5.38
N ALA A 293 18.52 4.95 -4.16
CA ALA A 293 17.18 5.14 -3.59
C ALA A 293 16.35 6.16 -4.37
N TRP A 294 16.98 7.22 -4.86
CA TRP A 294 16.33 8.18 -5.76
C TRP A 294 15.98 7.56 -7.11
N LEU A 295 16.86 6.74 -7.70
CA LEU A 295 16.58 6.04 -8.96
C LEU A 295 15.39 5.08 -8.83
N VAL A 296 15.30 4.30 -7.75
CA VAL A 296 14.15 3.43 -7.49
C VAL A 296 12.87 4.23 -7.33
N ALA A 297 12.87 5.31 -6.53
CA ALA A 297 11.70 6.17 -6.38
C ALA A 297 11.28 6.82 -7.72
N ALA A 298 12.26 7.27 -8.50
CA ALA A 298 12.05 7.85 -9.82
C ALA A 298 11.49 6.83 -10.82
N GLY A 299 11.88 5.55 -10.74
CA GLY A 299 11.33 4.49 -11.59
C GLY A 299 9.83 4.27 -11.38
N GLY A 300 9.35 4.31 -10.13
CA GLY A 300 7.91 4.25 -9.86
C GLY A 300 7.17 5.50 -10.32
N ALA A 301 7.77 6.68 -10.15
CA ALA A 301 7.21 7.93 -10.67
C ALA A 301 7.13 7.91 -12.21
N ALA A 302 8.18 7.40 -12.88
CA ALA A 302 8.23 7.24 -14.33
C ALA A 302 7.14 6.29 -14.84
N ALA A 303 6.86 5.19 -14.13
CA ALA A 303 5.74 4.31 -14.47
C ALA A 303 4.40 5.07 -14.48
N VAL A 304 4.10 5.85 -13.42
CA VAL A 304 2.87 6.65 -13.37
C VAL A 304 2.82 7.71 -14.45
N VAL A 305 3.92 8.48 -14.62
CA VAL A 305 3.97 9.58 -15.59
C VAL A 305 3.81 9.05 -17.00
N SER A 306 4.41 7.90 -17.31
CA SER A 306 4.29 7.26 -18.62
C SER A 306 2.86 6.81 -18.94
N VAL A 307 2.13 6.27 -17.95
CA VAL A 307 0.72 5.87 -18.12
C VAL A 307 -0.17 7.11 -18.28
N VAL A 308 0.05 8.15 -17.49
CA VAL A 308 -0.69 9.43 -17.64
C VAL A 308 -0.43 10.04 -19.02
N LEU A 309 0.83 10.07 -19.46
CA LEU A 309 1.22 10.59 -20.76
C LEU A 309 0.62 9.76 -21.90
N ALA A 310 0.64 8.43 -21.79
CA ALA A 310 -0.02 7.54 -22.75
C ALA A 310 -1.53 7.82 -22.87
N GLY A 311 -2.20 8.14 -21.75
CA GLY A 311 -3.62 8.52 -21.76
C GLY A 311 -3.90 9.82 -22.52
N HIS A 312 -2.95 10.76 -22.51
CA HIS A 312 -3.06 12.00 -23.28
C HIS A 312 -2.70 11.83 -24.76
N LEU A 313 -1.67 11.03 -25.06
CA LEU A 313 -1.19 10.82 -26.44
C LEU A 313 -2.06 9.85 -27.24
N THR A 314 -2.65 8.86 -26.59
CA THR A 314 -3.46 7.82 -27.25
C THR A 314 -4.73 7.54 -26.45
N PRO A 315 -5.71 8.46 -26.50
CA PRO A 315 -6.99 8.30 -25.80
C PRO A 315 -7.66 6.96 -26.17
N GLY A 316 -8.10 6.20 -25.17
CA GLY A 316 -8.76 4.88 -25.35
C GLY A 316 -7.83 3.66 -25.27
N SER A 317 -6.50 3.83 -25.40
CA SER A 317 -5.54 2.71 -25.29
C SER A 317 -5.41 2.14 -23.87
N LEU A 318 -5.66 2.97 -22.85
CA LEU A 318 -5.57 2.59 -21.43
C LEU A 318 -6.80 1.83 -20.92
N THR A 319 -7.95 2.03 -21.58
CA THR A 319 -9.24 1.48 -21.22
C THR A 319 -9.90 0.94 -22.50
N PRO A 320 -9.50 -0.26 -22.95
CA PRO A 320 -10.08 -0.86 -24.14
C PRO A 320 -11.61 -0.91 -24.02
N THR A 321 -12.32 -0.58 -25.09
CA THR A 321 -13.78 -0.66 -25.11
C THR A 321 -14.21 -2.11 -24.97
N GLY A 322 -15.10 -2.40 -24.03
CA GLY A 322 -15.65 -3.77 -23.84
C GLY A 322 -16.53 -4.25 -25.01
N TYR A 323 -16.85 -3.36 -25.97
CA TYR A 323 -17.61 -3.66 -27.18
C TYR A 323 -17.29 -2.65 -28.29
N PRO A 324 -17.06 -3.08 -29.56
CA PRO A 324 -16.84 -4.46 -30.00
C PRO A 324 -15.52 -5.04 -29.46
N LEU A 325 -15.38 -6.37 -29.41
CA LEU A 325 -14.11 -7.01 -29.02
C LEU A 325 -13.02 -6.64 -30.02
N THR A 326 -12.03 -5.90 -29.55
CA THR A 326 -10.84 -5.55 -30.32
C THR A 326 -9.61 -5.95 -29.51
N TRP A 327 -8.53 -6.32 -30.21
CA TRP A 327 -7.29 -6.63 -29.53
C TRP A 327 -6.72 -5.36 -28.89
N PRO A 328 -6.42 -5.35 -27.58
CA PRO A 328 -5.98 -4.15 -26.90
C PRO A 328 -4.62 -3.70 -27.42
N GLN A 329 -4.57 -2.47 -27.94
CA GLN A 329 -3.30 -1.85 -28.31
C GLN A 329 -2.51 -1.49 -27.05
N VAL A 330 -1.21 -1.73 -27.06
CA VAL A 330 -0.34 -1.42 -25.92
C VAL A 330 0.39 -0.10 -26.20
N PRO A 331 0.15 0.95 -25.41
CA PRO A 331 0.86 2.21 -25.60
C PRO A 331 2.34 2.03 -25.28
N THR A 332 3.20 2.25 -26.27
CA THR A 332 4.67 2.08 -26.16
C THR A 332 5.28 2.94 -25.06
N VAL A 333 4.72 4.13 -24.83
CA VAL A 333 5.12 5.05 -23.75
C VAL A 333 4.91 4.40 -22.38
N ALA A 334 3.74 3.79 -22.14
CA ALA A 334 3.45 3.10 -20.88
C ALA A 334 4.35 1.88 -20.66
N VAL A 335 4.66 1.15 -21.74
CA VAL A 335 5.62 0.04 -21.70
C VAL A 335 7.02 0.53 -21.32
N ALA A 336 7.49 1.62 -21.93
CA ALA A 336 8.79 2.20 -21.62
C ALA A 336 8.90 2.61 -20.14
N GLY A 337 7.86 3.20 -19.56
CA GLY A 337 7.86 3.53 -18.13
C GLY A 337 7.80 2.32 -17.21
N ALA A 338 7.04 1.27 -17.57
CA ALA A 338 7.02 0.01 -16.83
C ALA A 338 8.39 -0.70 -16.86
N LEU A 339 9.05 -0.72 -18.02
CA LEU A 339 10.42 -1.23 -18.17
C LEU A 339 11.43 -0.37 -17.41
N GLY A 340 11.28 0.96 -17.42
CA GLY A 340 12.08 1.88 -16.60
C GLY A 340 11.94 1.58 -15.10
N ALA A 341 10.73 1.24 -14.64
CA ALA A 341 10.51 0.80 -13.27
C ALA A 341 11.22 -0.53 -12.95
N ALA A 342 11.22 -1.50 -13.87
CA ALA A 342 11.98 -2.74 -13.74
C ALA A 342 13.50 -2.51 -13.70
N LEU A 343 14.02 -1.65 -14.58
CA LEU A 343 15.43 -1.25 -14.62
C LEU A 343 15.85 -0.53 -13.33
N SER A 344 15.00 0.35 -12.80
CA SER A 344 15.25 1.01 -11.53
C SER A 344 15.34 0.00 -10.37
N ALA A 345 14.51 -1.04 -10.38
CA ALA A 345 14.58 -2.11 -9.39
C ALA A 345 15.90 -2.87 -9.50
N LEU A 346 16.42 -3.16 -10.70
CA LEU A 346 17.75 -3.76 -10.87
C LEU A 346 18.87 -2.91 -10.28
N SER A 347 18.79 -1.58 -10.45
CA SER A 347 19.81 -0.65 -9.97
C SER A 347 19.94 -0.58 -8.44
N ALA A 348 18.94 -1.09 -7.71
CA ALA A 348 18.95 -1.15 -6.26
C ALA A 348 20.08 -2.06 -5.73
N GLY A 349 20.49 -3.06 -6.51
CA GLY A 349 21.67 -3.89 -6.25
C GLY A 349 21.45 -5.01 -5.23
N THR A 350 21.98 -6.18 -5.57
CA THR A 350 22.19 -7.30 -4.65
C THR A 350 23.17 -6.88 -3.56
N PRO A 351 22.95 -7.26 -2.28
CA PRO A 351 23.93 -7.01 -1.24
C PRO A 351 25.24 -7.68 -1.65
N ASP A 352 26.30 -6.89 -1.82
CA ASP A 352 27.65 -7.43 -2.01
C ASP A 352 27.92 -8.38 -0.85
N THR A 353 28.12 -9.65 -1.17
CA THR A 353 28.61 -10.63 -0.22
C THR A 353 29.98 -10.17 0.23
N VAL A 354 30.06 -9.53 1.39
CA VAL A 354 31.33 -9.25 2.04
C VAL A 354 32.08 -10.59 2.14
N PRO A 355 33.34 -10.69 1.66
CA PRO A 355 34.12 -11.90 1.74
C PRO A 355 34.19 -12.37 3.19
N ARG A 356 33.94 -13.67 3.39
CA ARG A 356 33.87 -14.34 4.70
C ARG A 356 35.26 -14.49 5.36
N THR A 357 36.17 -13.53 5.16
CA THR A 357 37.57 -13.61 5.58
C THR A 357 37.83 -12.79 6.84
N LEU A 358 37.15 -13.10 7.95
CA LEU A 358 37.58 -12.70 9.31
C LEU A 358 37.01 -13.68 10.36
N ARG A 359 37.15 -14.98 10.09
CA ARG A 359 37.11 -16.07 11.09
C ARG A 359 38.30 -17.00 10.85
N ALA A 360 39.49 -16.44 10.87
CA ALA A 360 40.73 -17.19 11.04
C ALA A 360 41.66 -16.25 11.81
N GLY A 361 41.78 -16.49 13.10
CA GLY A 361 42.45 -15.65 14.08
C GLY A 361 42.50 -16.42 15.39
N THR A 362 43.28 -17.49 15.32
CA THR A 362 43.86 -18.41 16.31
C THR A 362 44.39 -17.75 17.60
N PRO A 363 44.83 -18.54 18.61
CA PRO A 363 44.82 -20.00 18.76
C PRO A 363 43.85 -20.54 19.83
#